data_AF-A0A8J6Y8S9-F1
#
_entry.id   AF-A0A8J6Y8S9-F1
#
_cell.length_a   1.000
_cell.length_b   1.000
_cell.length_c   1.000
_cell.angle_alpha   90.00
_cell.angle_beta   90.00
_cell.angle_gamma   90.00
#
_symmetry.space_group_name_H-M   'P 1'
#
loop_
_entity.id
_entity.type
_entity.pdbx_description
1 polymer ?
#
loop_
_entity_poly.entity_id
_entity_poly.type
_entity_poly.pdbx_seq_one_letter_code
_entity_poly.pdbx_strand_id
1 'polypeptide(L)'
;MQRLFVKLFLIVVLIIFVAPLKVSAMPEILPFDQLKSGMIGKAYTVVDGSGKIESFDVKIIGLTDEGKGSKRIIIAQTSGEVIKRTGGILQGMSGSPVYIDGKLIGALSATLKDMDPYTAFITPIESMLELWTLPDPKAQVNYFKTAKAAEEENKSDEPEKVEQESKDDSTVETVEDTEDTTQVEKVDALYISGFDASGIRFLQRELGLKDLQNSSITTPERGIQLDATLEPGSALGVAIIYGDFSLGATGTVTAVDGKRLLAFGHSFTHSGNVNYFMTDASVIGSVSGITGNGIKLAGIGHIIGRVNQDRDSGIAGILGTFPAVVPITVTIHDNALNKEETYNATIAYNENLIPKLGAAVAYTALSKMADTTAESTVEIDFNIKTNAVANGELARKNMFYNTTDVGQVAILELMQALNLVCSNTKEESNIFGVDVNISFEAERRTASIISVTPEKKSVKPGETINLTVELQPYRKPVEKVTLPYTVPLTARQGNLALEIHGGALVPVNQAMAMANAGLITADSNKSYEDKIKEFLKTGKNNQLVVEVGGANEPKTEKQIRQEIAQAKRAQARLKKAGISSKKVDNKVDTNYIIDNVMRTTLSVEKV
;
A
#
# COMPACT_ATOMS: atom_id res chain seq x y z
N MET A 1 3.67 1.57 -70.99
CA MET A 1 4.70 1.37 -69.95
C MET A 1 4.31 1.95 -68.58
N GLN A 2 3.70 3.14 -68.50
CA GLN A 2 3.35 3.81 -67.23
C GLN A 2 2.40 3.01 -66.31
N ARG A 3 1.38 2.33 -66.87
CA ARG A 3 0.43 1.50 -66.08
C ARG A 3 1.05 0.21 -65.52
N LEU A 4 2.12 -0.29 -66.15
CA LEU A 4 2.85 -1.48 -65.68
C LEU A 4 3.80 -1.09 -64.53
N PHE A 5 4.43 0.09 -64.62
CA PHE A 5 5.26 0.65 -63.56
C PHE A 5 4.48 0.98 -62.28
N VAL A 6 3.27 1.55 -62.41
CA VAL A 6 2.43 1.86 -61.23
C VAL A 6 1.93 0.59 -60.53
N LYS A 7 1.59 -0.47 -61.28
CA LYS A 7 1.22 -1.76 -60.68
C LYS A 7 2.39 -2.47 -60.00
N LEU A 8 3.59 -2.39 -60.59
CA LEU A 8 4.80 -2.97 -59.99
C LEU A 8 5.23 -2.20 -58.72
N PHE A 9 5.09 -0.87 -58.72
CA PHE A 9 5.37 -0.02 -57.56
C PHE A 9 4.38 -0.28 -56.40
N LEU A 10 3.08 -0.45 -56.69
CA LEU A 10 2.06 -0.80 -55.68
C LEU A 10 2.27 -2.20 -55.08
N ILE A 11 2.73 -3.17 -55.85
CA ILE A 11 3.04 -4.52 -55.34
C ILE A 11 4.31 -4.50 -54.48
N VAL A 12 5.33 -3.71 -54.84
CA VAL A 12 6.54 -3.57 -54.02
C VAL A 12 6.27 -2.80 -52.73
N VAL A 13 5.43 -1.76 -52.75
CA VAL A 13 5.01 -1.05 -51.52
C VAL A 13 4.12 -1.93 -50.62
N LEU A 14 3.29 -2.80 -51.19
CA LEU A 14 2.49 -3.76 -50.44
C LEU A 14 3.35 -4.88 -49.81
N ILE A 15 4.44 -5.28 -50.47
CA ILE A 15 5.40 -6.27 -49.92
C ILE A 15 6.31 -5.66 -48.85
N ILE A 16 6.62 -4.36 -48.92
CA ILE A 16 7.43 -3.66 -47.90
C ILE A 16 6.63 -3.38 -46.61
N PHE A 17 5.29 -3.33 -46.65
CA PHE A 17 4.45 -3.11 -45.47
C PHE A 17 3.95 -4.40 -44.78
N VAL A 18 4.26 -5.58 -45.31
CA VAL A 18 4.07 -6.85 -44.60
C VAL A 18 5.41 -7.27 -44.02
N ALA A 19 5.92 -6.51 -43.06
CA ALA A 19 6.88 -7.09 -42.13
C ALA A 19 6.16 -8.26 -41.45
N PRO A 20 6.72 -9.49 -41.44
CA PRO A 20 6.12 -10.55 -40.65
C PRO A 20 6.15 -10.07 -39.20
N LEU A 21 4.96 -9.80 -38.63
CA LEU A 21 4.79 -9.86 -37.19
C LEU A 21 5.39 -11.21 -36.79
N LYS A 22 6.55 -11.19 -36.12
CA LYS A 22 7.09 -12.38 -35.46
C LYS A 22 6.13 -12.68 -34.31
N VAL A 23 4.99 -13.27 -34.64
CA VAL A 23 4.12 -13.92 -33.67
C VAL A 23 4.88 -15.18 -33.30
N SER A 24 5.67 -15.10 -32.23
CA SER A 24 6.27 -16.30 -31.66
C SER A 24 5.10 -17.15 -31.14
N ALA A 25 4.76 -18.21 -31.89
CA ALA A 25 3.86 -19.23 -31.38
C ALA A 25 4.52 -19.86 -30.15
N MET A 26 3.73 -20.27 -29.17
CA MET A 26 4.27 -20.98 -28.02
C MET A 26 5.07 -22.22 -28.49
N PRO A 27 6.24 -22.48 -27.89
CA PRO A 27 7.00 -23.68 -28.17
C PRO A 27 6.18 -24.93 -27.81
N GLU A 28 6.47 -26.04 -28.50
CA GLU A 28 5.87 -27.33 -28.15
C GLU A 28 6.19 -27.68 -26.69
N ILE A 29 5.24 -28.28 -25.98
CA ILE A 29 5.38 -28.64 -24.58
C ILE A 29 5.78 -30.12 -24.49
N LEU A 30 6.74 -30.42 -23.60
CA LEU A 30 6.98 -31.78 -23.15
C LEU A 30 6.30 -31.96 -21.78
N PRO A 31 5.18 -32.71 -21.71
CA PRO A 31 4.39 -32.82 -20.49
C PRO A 31 5.17 -33.42 -19.33
N PHE A 32 4.80 -33.05 -18.10
CA PHE A 32 5.48 -33.52 -16.88
C PHE A 32 5.58 -35.05 -16.82
N ASP A 33 4.51 -35.75 -17.18
CA ASP A 33 4.43 -37.22 -17.11
C ASP A 33 5.35 -37.94 -18.12
N GLN A 34 5.88 -37.21 -19.11
CA GLN A 34 6.86 -37.75 -20.06
C GLN A 34 8.31 -37.53 -19.61
N LEU A 35 8.54 -36.71 -18.58
CA LEU A 35 9.85 -36.43 -18.04
C LEU A 35 10.42 -37.63 -17.29
N LYS A 36 11.75 -37.78 -17.36
CA LYS A 36 12.48 -38.83 -16.64
C LYS A 36 13.78 -38.27 -16.07
N SER A 37 14.18 -38.79 -14.92
CA SER A 37 15.52 -38.53 -14.39
C SER A 37 16.59 -38.92 -15.40
N GLY A 38 17.63 -38.11 -15.50
CA GLY A 38 18.71 -38.25 -16.47
C GLY A 38 18.49 -37.54 -17.80
N MET A 39 17.28 -37.06 -18.11
CA MET A 39 17.07 -36.23 -19.31
C MET A 39 17.86 -34.93 -19.22
N ILE A 40 18.39 -34.49 -20.36
CA ILE A 40 19.26 -33.31 -20.48
C ILE A 40 18.56 -32.27 -21.35
N GLY A 41 18.64 -31.02 -20.91
CA GLY A 41 18.01 -29.88 -21.55
C GLY A 41 18.86 -28.61 -21.41
N LYS A 42 18.27 -27.49 -21.82
CA LYS A 42 18.86 -26.15 -21.71
C LYS A 42 17.88 -25.18 -21.08
N ALA A 43 18.40 -24.30 -20.25
CA ALA A 43 17.67 -23.15 -19.72
C ALA A 43 18.27 -21.85 -20.26
N TYR A 44 17.46 -20.79 -20.36
CA TYR A 44 17.83 -19.54 -21.02
C TYR A 44 17.59 -18.32 -20.13
N THR A 45 18.56 -17.40 -20.04
CA THR A 45 18.43 -16.17 -19.25
C THR A 45 19.46 -15.12 -19.69
N VAL A 46 19.31 -13.89 -19.21
CA VAL A 46 20.32 -12.82 -19.33
C VAL A 46 21.08 -12.71 -18.02
N VAL A 47 22.42 -12.64 -18.05
CA VAL A 47 23.26 -12.57 -16.83
C VAL A 47 24.21 -11.37 -16.77
N ASP A 48 24.32 -10.58 -17.84
CA ASP A 48 25.22 -9.44 -17.88
C ASP A 48 24.65 -8.25 -18.67
N GLY A 49 25.40 -7.15 -18.66
CA GLY A 49 25.07 -5.89 -19.34
C GLY A 49 24.96 -5.94 -20.86
N SER A 50 25.25 -7.08 -21.52
CA SER A 50 25.06 -7.20 -22.96
C SER A 50 23.59 -7.30 -23.37
N GLY A 51 22.70 -7.67 -22.42
CA GLY A 51 21.30 -7.94 -22.70
C GLY A 51 21.06 -9.23 -23.50
N LYS A 52 22.11 -10.00 -23.81
CA LYS A 52 22.01 -11.22 -24.62
C LYS A 52 21.45 -12.37 -23.78
N ILE A 53 20.50 -13.10 -24.37
CA ILE A 53 20.01 -14.36 -23.80
C ILE A 53 21.08 -15.44 -24.01
N GLU A 54 21.54 -16.03 -22.92
CA GLU A 54 22.51 -17.10 -22.89
C GLU A 54 21.87 -18.39 -22.34
N SER A 55 22.42 -19.53 -22.73
CA SER A 55 21.93 -20.84 -22.31
C SER A 55 22.86 -21.52 -21.31
N PHE A 56 22.30 -22.31 -20.41
CA PHE A 56 23.05 -23.25 -19.56
C PHE A 56 22.39 -24.63 -19.57
N ASP A 57 23.17 -25.65 -19.20
CA ASP A 57 22.72 -27.03 -19.27
C ASP A 57 21.95 -27.42 -18.01
N VAL A 58 20.89 -28.19 -18.20
CA VAL A 58 20.01 -28.71 -17.16
C VAL A 58 19.94 -30.22 -17.27
N LYS A 59 20.12 -30.95 -16.17
CA LYS A 59 19.91 -32.39 -16.09
C LYS A 59 18.88 -32.71 -15.03
N ILE A 60 17.76 -33.35 -15.41
CA ILE A 60 16.73 -33.76 -14.45
C ILE A 60 17.34 -34.80 -13.51
N ILE A 61 17.21 -34.58 -12.19
CA ILE A 61 17.64 -35.53 -11.16
C ILE A 61 16.46 -36.11 -10.39
N GLY A 62 15.34 -35.39 -10.30
CA GLY A 62 14.14 -35.86 -9.60
C GLY A 62 12.86 -35.21 -10.12
N LEU A 63 11.74 -35.89 -9.88
CA LEU A 63 10.38 -35.46 -10.17
C LEU A 63 9.53 -35.80 -8.93
N THR A 64 8.69 -34.89 -8.49
CA THR A 64 7.77 -35.13 -7.37
C THR A 64 6.42 -34.47 -7.62
N ASP A 65 5.34 -35.15 -7.26
CA ASP A 65 3.97 -34.60 -7.19
C ASP A 65 3.65 -34.03 -5.78
N GLU A 66 4.53 -34.26 -4.80
CA GLU A 66 4.36 -33.86 -3.39
C GLU A 66 5.23 -32.65 -3.01
N GLY A 67 5.43 -31.71 -3.93
CA GLY A 67 6.09 -30.44 -3.63
C GLY A 67 5.31 -29.59 -2.63
N LYS A 68 5.85 -28.42 -2.26
CA LYS A 68 5.16 -27.47 -1.38
C LYS A 68 3.74 -27.18 -1.88
N GLY A 69 2.74 -27.42 -1.02
CA GLY A 69 1.32 -27.30 -1.38
C GLY A 69 0.79 -28.44 -2.27
N SER A 70 1.42 -29.61 -2.25
CA SER A 70 1.06 -30.81 -3.03
C SER A 70 1.08 -30.58 -4.54
N LYS A 71 2.10 -29.85 -5.03
CA LYS A 71 2.26 -29.52 -6.46
C LYS A 71 3.46 -30.23 -7.07
N ARG A 72 3.35 -30.45 -8.38
CA ARG A 72 4.43 -30.97 -9.22
C ARG A 72 5.66 -30.06 -9.21
N ILE A 73 6.83 -30.63 -8.96
CA ILE A 73 8.13 -29.96 -9.01
C ILE A 73 9.12 -30.86 -9.76
N ILE A 74 9.95 -30.23 -10.60
CA ILE A 74 11.07 -30.87 -11.29
C ILE A 74 12.35 -30.42 -10.58
N ILE A 75 13.23 -31.36 -10.22
CA ILE A 75 14.52 -31.08 -9.60
C ILE A 75 15.61 -31.35 -10.63
N ALA A 76 16.52 -30.39 -10.80
CA ALA A 76 17.54 -30.44 -11.82
C ALA A 76 18.92 -30.00 -11.32
N GLN A 77 19.96 -30.64 -11.82
CA GLN A 77 21.33 -30.14 -11.70
C GLN A 77 21.64 -29.21 -12.88
N THR A 78 22.28 -28.07 -12.59
CA THR A 78 22.65 -27.05 -13.58
C THR A 78 24.16 -27.04 -13.83
N SER A 79 24.56 -26.75 -15.06
CA SER A 79 25.99 -26.68 -15.43
C SER A 79 26.21 -25.85 -16.69
N GLY A 80 27.48 -25.71 -17.10
CA GLY A 80 27.87 -24.95 -18.29
C GLY A 80 28.55 -23.62 -17.95
N GLU A 81 28.99 -22.90 -18.99
CA GLU A 81 29.85 -21.71 -18.83
C GLU A 81 29.16 -20.57 -18.07
N VAL A 82 27.87 -20.33 -18.31
CA VAL A 82 27.09 -19.33 -17.57
C VAL A 82 27.10 -19.65 -16.08
N ILE A 83 26.73 -20.88 -15.70
CA ILE A 83 26.66 -21.33 -14.30
C ILE A 83 28.03 -21.29 -13.62
N LYS A 84 29.11 -21.67 -14.32
CA LYS A 84 30.48 -21.54 -13.80
C LYS A 84 30.85 -20.08 -13.53
N ARG A 85 30.53 -19.19 -14.47
CA ARG A 85 30.83 -17.75 -14.37
C ARG A 85 30.06 -17.09 -13.23
N THR A 86 28.82 -17.47 -13.03
CA THR A 86 27.95 -16.94 -11.97
C THR A 86 28.13 -17.63 -10.61
N GLY A 87 28.92 -18.70 -10.54
CA GLY A 87 29.11 -19.49 -9.31
C GLY A 87 27.85 -20.25 -8.88
N GLY A 88 26.96 -20.56 -9.82
CA GLY A 88 25.66 -21.19 -9.58
C GLY A 88 24.48 -20.37 -10.10
N ILE A 89 23.29 -20.75 -9.64
CA ILE A 89 22.03 -20.06 -9.93
C ILE A 89 21.97 -18.77 -9.11
N LEU A 90 21.57 -17.66 -9.76
CA LEU A 90 21.47 -16.35 -9.13
C LEU A 90 20.01 -15.96 -8.88
N GLN A 91 19.76 -15.22 -7.80
CA GLN A 91 18.54 -14.42 -7.65
C GLN A 91 18.39 -13.50 -8.87
N GLY A 92 17.20 -13.48 -9.48
CA GLY A 92 16.91 -12.83 -10.76
C GLY A 92 16.95 -13.76 -11.98
N MET A 93 17.35 -15.04 -11.83
CA MET A 93 17.17 -16.09 -12.86
C MET A 93 15.81 -16.79 -12.76
N SER A 94 15.04 -16.52 -11.71
CA SER A 94 13.65 -16.93 -11.54
C SER A 94 12.85 -16.70 -12.83
N GLY A 95 12.18 -17.72 -13.34
CA GLY A 95 11.43 -17.71 -14.59
C GLY A 95 12.19 -18.19 -15.83
N SER A 96 13.48 -18.52 -15.73
CA SER A 96 14.28 -18.97 -16.89
C SER A 96 13.62 -20.20 -17.54
N PRO A 97 13.22 -20.15 -18.82
CA PRO A 97 12.53 -21.25 -19.47
C PRO A 97 13.48 -22.41 -19.73
N VAL A 98 13.01 -23.61 -19.44
CA VAL A 98 13.78 -24.85 -19.54
C VAL A 98 13.20 -25.73 -20.64
N TYR A 99 14.07 -26.22 -21.51
CA TYR A 99 13.70 -27.01 -22.68
C TYR A 99 14.44 -28.34 -22.72
N ILE A 100 13.75 -29.40 -23.12
CA ILE A 100 14.33 -30.72 -23.46
C ILE A 100 13.90 -31.05 -24.88
N ASP A 101 14.86 -31.39 -25.75
CA ASP A 101 14.63 -31.66 -27.18
C ASP A 101 13.86 -30.53 -27.90
N GLY A 102 14.11 -29.28 -27.50
CA GLY A 102 13.43 -28.09 -28.04
C GLY A 102 12.01 -27.87 -27.51
N LYS A 103 11.51 -28.73 -26.61
CA LYS A 103 10.18 -28.62 -26.02
C LYS A 103 10.24 -28.03 -24.62
N LEU A 104 9.34 -27.09 -24.31
CA LEU A 104 9.28 -26.39 -23.04
C LEU A 104 8.74 -27.33 -21.95
N ILE A 105 9.45 -27.40 -20.83
CA ILE A 105 9.06 -28.24 -19.68
C ILE A 105 8.64 -27.42 -18.45
N GLY A 106 9.11 -26.17 -18.35
CA GLY A 106 8.86 -25.35 -17.17
C GLY A 106 9.81 -24.16 -17.04
N ALA A 107 9.79 -23.55 -15.86
CA ALA A 107 10.61 -22.41 -15.49
C ALA A 107 11.42 -22.70 -14.23
N LEU A 108 12.69 -22.29 -14.22
CA LEU A 108 13.50 -22.27 -13.00
C LEU A 108 12.82 -21.38 -11.95
N SER A 109 12.64 -21.88 -10.73
CA SER A 109 11.84 -21.19 -9.70
C SER A 109 12.53 -21.06 -8.33
N ALA A 110 13.38 -22.01 -7.95
CA ALA A 110 14.08 -21.92 -6.66
C ALA A 110 15.45 -22.59 -6.70
N THR A 111 16.26 -22.31 -5.68
CA THR A 111 17.53 -23.00 -5.39
C THR A 111 17.58 -23.40 -3.91
N LEU A 112 18.53 -24.25 -3.54
CA LEU A 112 18.80 -24.60 -2.14
C LEU A 112 19.75 -23.57 -1.52
N LYS A 113 19.19 -22.66 -0.72
CA LYS A 113 19.96 -21.61 -0.04
C LYS A 113 20.95 -22.21 0.95
N ASP A 114 22.15 -21.63 0.99
CA ASP A 114 23.24 -21.99 1.90
C ASP A 114 23.74 -23.44 1.80
N MET A 115 23.40 -24.14 0.72
CA MET A 115 23.72 -25.55 0.51
C MET A 115 24.38 -25.83 -0.85
N ASP A 116 23.59 -25.91 -1.93
CA ASP A 116 24.06 -26.27 -3.26
C ASP A 116 23.59 -25.24 -4.30
N PRO A 117 24.49 -24.38 -4.80
CA PRO A 117 24.14 -23.34 -5.76
C PRO A 117 23.89 -23.89 -7.18
N TYR A 118 24.10 -25.20 -7.41
CA TYR A 118 23.98 -25.83 -8.72
C TYR A 118 22.69 -26.63 -8.89
N THR A 119 21.88 -26.81 -7.85
CA THR A 119 20.60 -27.52 -7.92
C THR A 119 19.43 -26.56 -8.04
N ALA A 120 18.67 -26.66 -9.13
CA ALA A 120 17.47 -25.88 -9.40
C ALA A 120 16.20 -26.68 -9.11
N PHE A 121 15.19 -25.98 -8.61
CA PHE A 121 13.80 -26.37 -8.74
C PHE A 121 13.18 -25.71 -9.96
N ILE A 122 12.34 -26.45 -10.67
CA ILE A 122 11.66 -26.03 -11.88
C ILE A 122 10.16 -26.26 -11.66
N THR A 123 9.39 -25.20 -11.88
CA THR A 123 7.93 -25.25 -11.90
C THR A 123 7.47 -25.70 -13.28
N PRO A 124 6.69 -26.80 -13.39
CA PRO A 124 6.23 -27.32 -14.67
C PRO A 124 5.41 -26.28 -15.45
N ILE A 125 5.60 -26.24 -16.77
CA ILE A 125 4.92 -25.26 -17.64
C ILE A 125 3.40 -25.40 -17.59
N GLU A 126 2.88 -26.62 -17.43
CA GLU A 126 1.45 -26.91 -17.33
C GLU A 126 0.81 -26.14 -16.17
N SER A 127 1.45 -26.14 -15.00
CA SER A 127 1.02 -25.38 -13.82
C SER A 127 1.04 -23.87 -14.05
N MET A 128 1.96 -23.38 -14.88
CA MET A 128 2.05 -21.95 -15.19
C MET A 128 0.97 -21.53 -16.20
N LEU A 129 0.64 -22.37 -17.17
CA LEU A 129 -0.36 -22.09 -18.19
C LEU A 129 -1.76 -21.90 -17.63
N GLU A 130 -2.08 -22.54 -16.50
CA GLU A 130 -3.33 -22.34 -15.77
C GLU A 130 -3.57 -20.85 -15.44
N LEU A 131 -2.50 -20.06 -15.18
CA LEU A 131 -2.62 -18.66 -14.82
C LEU A 131 -3.28 -17.82 -15.93
N TRP A 132 -3.12 -18.19 -17.20
CA TRP A 132 -3.79 -17.50 -18.32
C TRP A 132 -5.28 -17.77 -18.40
N THR A 133 -5.77 -18.81 -17.71
CA THR A 133 -7.18 -19.18 -17.67
C THR A 133 -7.92 -18.60 -16.46
N LEU A 134 -7.17 -18.08 -15.48
CA LEU A 134 -7.73 -17.52 -14.27
C LEU A 134 -8.49 -16.21 -14.56
N PRO A 135 -9.59 -15.96 -13.82
CA PRO A 135 -10.35 -14.73 -13.96
C PRO A 135 -9.52 -13.50 -13.59
N ASP A 136 -9.77 -12.39 -14.28
CA ASP A 136 -9.12 -11.10 -14.06
C ASP A 136 -10.17 -10.01 -13.76
N PRO A 137 -10.86 -10.08 -12.61
CA PRO A 137 -11.89 -9.10 -12.25
C PRO A 137 -11.32 -7.68 -12.14
N LYS A 138 -10.04 -7.54 -11.75
CA LYS A 138 -9.35 -6.24 -11.68
C LYS A 138 -9.08 -5.58 -13.04
N ALA A 139 -9.21 -6.31 -14.15
CA ALA A 139 -9.21 -5.70 -15.49
C ALA A 139 -10.49 -4.89 -15.77
N GLN A 140 -11.60 -5.22 -15.11
CA GLN A 140 -12.92 -4.64 -15.39
C GLN A 140 -13.24 -3.41 -14.55
N VAL A 141 -12.40 -3.09 -13.56
CA VAL A 141 -12.58 -1.91 -12.72
C VAL A 141 -12.17 -0.67 -13.50
N ASN A 142 -13.10 -0.13 -14.27
CA ASN A 142 -13.01 1.23 -14.75
C ASN A 142 -13.15 2.15 -13.53
N TYR A 143 -12.02 2.61 -12.99
CA TYR A 143 -11.95 3.69 -11.98
C TYR A 143 -12.59 5.01 -12.47
N PHE A 144 -13.01 5.06 -13.74
CA PHE A 144 -13.86 6.09 -14.35
C PHE A 144 -15.29 5.57 -14.61
N LYS A 145 -15.99 5.01 -13.62
CA LYS A 145 -17.47 4.99 -13.70
C LYS A 145 -17.93 6.44 -13.55
N THR A 146 -18.14 7.12 -14.68
CA THR A 146 -18.82 8.43 -14.69
C THR A 146 -20.20 8.26 -14.05
N ALA A 147 -20.68 9.27 -13.32
CA ALA A 147 -21.95 9.22 -12.56
C ALA A 147 -23.16 8.71 -13.38
N LYS A 148 -23.10 8.80 -14.70
CA LYS A 148 -24.09 8.28 -15.65
C LYS A 148 -24.16 6.75 -15.71
N ALA A 149 -23.03 6.05 -15.55
CA ALA A 149 -22.98 4.58 -15.55
C ALA A 149 -23.59 3.98 -14.27
N ALA A 150 -23.51 4.70 -13.15
CA ALA A 150 -24.13 4.30 -11.88
C ALA A 150 -25.66 4.48 -11.85
N GLU A 151 -26.21 5.36 -12.70
CA GLU A 151 -27.66 5.54 -12.85
C GLU A 151 -28.32 4.46 -13.73
N GLU A 152 -27.56 3.79 -14.59
CA GLU A 152 -28.08 2.74 -15.48
C GLU A 152 -28.12 1.36 -14.80
N GLU A 153 -27.17 1.04 -13.91
CA GLU A 153 -27.18 -0.20 -13.11
C GLU A 153 -28.33 -0.22 -12.08
N ASN A 154 -28.73 0.94 -11.53
CA ASN A 154 -29.85 1.04 -10.56
C ASN A 154 -31.24 0.82 -11.17
N LYS A 155 -31.34 0.49 -12.47
CA LYS A 155 -32.62 0.22 -13.16
C LYS A 155 -32.88 -1.26 -13.46
N SER A 156 -31.93 -2.16 -13.16
CA SER A 156 -32.03 -3.58 -13.57
C SER A 156 -32.20 -4.60 -12.44
N ASP A 157 -32.37 -4.19 -11.19
CA ASP A 157 -32.55 -5.14 -10.08
C ASP A 157 -34.03 -5.54 -9.88
N GLU A 158 -34.46 -6.63 -10.53
CA GLU A 158 -35.49 -7.51 -9.97
C GLU A 158 -34.81 -8.54 -9.03
N PRO A 159 -35.38 -8.82 -7.83
CA PRO A 159 -34.69 -9.61 -6.84
C PRO A 159 -34.83 -11.11 -7.12
N GLU A 160 -33.71 -11.76 -7.45
CA GLU A 160 -33.61 -13.22 -7.44
C GLU A 160 -33.43 -13.70 -5.98
N LYS A 161 -34.36 -14.53 -5.51
CA LYS A 161 -34.32 -15.13 -4.17
C LYS A 161 -33.21 -16.17 -4.11
N VAL A 162 -32.21 -15.96 -3.25
CA VAL A 162 -31.25 -17.00 -2.86
C VAL A 162 -31.64 -17.52 -1.47
N GLU A 163 -31.97 -18.81 -1.40
CA GLU A 163 -32.20 -19.55 -0.16
C GLU A 163 -30.89 -19.71 0.62
N GLN A 164 -30.90 -19.33 1.90
CA GLN A 164 -29.81 -19.58 2.83
C GLN A 164 -29.91 -21.01 3.38
N GLU A 165 -28.94 -21.86 3.04
CA GLU A 165 -28.60 -23.02 3.87
C GLU A 165 -27.42 -22.68 4.77
N SER A 166 -27.70 -22.63 6.07
CA SER A 166 -26.73 -22.52 7.15
C SER A 166 -26.06 -23.88 7.40
N LYS A 167 -24.74 -23.97 7.25
CA LYS A 167 -23.92 -24.92 7.99
C LYS A 167 -22.78 -24.21 8.69
N ASP A 168 -22.98 -24.15 10.00
CA ASP A 168 -22.03 -23.82 11.05
C ASP A 168 -21.04 -25.00 11.16
N ASP A 169 -19.75 -24.74 10.94
CA ASP A 169 -18.70 -25.51 11.59
C ASP A 169 -17.43 -24.65 11.73
N SER A 170 -17.27 -24.13 12.94
CA SER A 170 -16.09 -23.38 13.38
C SER A 170 -15.10 -24.34 14.05
N THR A 171 -13.99 -24.64 13.39
CA THR A 171 -12.78 -25.11 14.04
C THR A 171 -11.59 -24.32 13.51
N VAL A 172 -11.15 -23.34 14.31
CA VAL A 172 -9.86 -22.67 14.15
C VAL A 172 -8.82 -23.58 14.79
N GLU A 173 -8.07 -24.32 13.99
CA GLU A 173 -6.82 -24.93 14.43
C GLU A 173 -5.67 -23.96 14.17
N THR A 174 -5.07 -23.49 15.27
CA THR A 174 -3.77 -22.84 15.30
C THR A 174 -2.70 -23.88 14.97
N VAL A 175 -2.11 -23.81 13.78
CA VAL A 175 -0.92 -24.59 13.46
C VAL A 175 0.30 -23.80 13.92
N GLU A 176 0.99 -24.33 14.93
CA GLU A 176 2.34 -23.91 15.33
C GLU A 176 3.32 -24.22 14.19
N ASP A 177 4.07 -23.21 13.74
CA ASP A 177 5.18 -23.35 12.80
C ASP A 177 6.28 -24.22 13.44
N THR A 178 6.39 -25.47 13.03
CA THR A 178 7.61 -26.27 13.24
C THR A 178 8.65 -25.86 12.22
N GLU A 179 9.81 -25.39 12.69
CA GLU A 179 10.98 -25.03 11.87
C GLU A 179 11.44 -26.23 11.02
N ASP A 180 11.12 -26.20 9.73
CA ASP A 180 11.77 -27.04 8.72
C ASP A 180 13.16 -26.47 8.43
N THR A 181 14.20 -27.28 8.64
CA THR A 181 15.62 -26.88 8.60
C THR A 181 16.19 -26.85 7.18
N THR A 182 15.37 -27.11 6.16
CA THR A 182 15.75 -27.01 4.74
C THR A 182 15.10 -25.77 4.09
N GLN A 183 15.80 -24.62 4.11
CA GLN A 183 15.26 -23.37 3.56
C GLN A 183 15.34 -23.34 2.02
N VAL A 184 14.23 -23.65 1.35
CA VAL A 184 14.05 -23.38 -0.09
C VAL A 184 13.78 -21.90 -0.28
N GLU A 185 14.69 -21.17 -0.94
CA GLU A 185 14.57 -19.73 -1.17
C GLU A 185 14.05 -19.44 -2.58
N LYS A 186 13.05 -18.56 -2.65
CA LYS A 186 12.56 -17.98 -3.91
C LYS A 186 13.65 -17.12 -4.53
N VAL A 187 13.85 -17.23 -5.85
CA VAL A 187 15.03 -16.69 -6.54
C VAL A 187 14.73 -15.31 -7.16
N ASP A 188 13.87 -14.51 -6.54
CA ASP A 188 13.61 -13.14 -6.99
C ASP A 188 14.61 -12.17 -6.37
N ALA A 189 15.28 -11.38 -7.20
CA ALA A 189 16.07 -10.26 -6.70
C ALA A 189 15.11 -9.10 -6.37
N LEU A 190 14.87 -8.87 -5.09
CA LEU A 190 14.03 -7.77 -4.63
C LEU A 190 14.75 -6.44 -4.88
N TYR A 191 14.07 -5.55 -5.58
CA TYR A 191 14.54 -4.23 -5.95
C TYR A 191 13.88 -3.19 -5.07
N ILE A 192 14.70 -2.38 -4.40
CA ILE A 192 14.26 -1.22 -3.64
C ILE A 192 15.17 -0.04 -3.98
N SER A 193 14.57 1.10 -4.31
CA SER A 193 15.31 2.32 -4.65
C SER A 193 14.59 3.56 -4.14
N GLY A 194 15.35 4.61 -3.87
CA GLY A 194 14.84 5.86 -3.31
C GLY A 194 14.62 5.81 -1.79
N PHE A 195 14.67 4.63 -1.16
CA PHE A 195 14.54 4.44 0.28
C PHE A 195 15.87 4.55 1.03
N ASP A 196 15.87 5.29 2.12
CA ASP A 196 16.97 5.31 3.08
C ASP A 196 16.86 4.14 4.08
N ALA A 197 17.83 4.01 4.98
CA ALA A 197 17.85 2.91 5.95
C ALA A 197 16.63 2.91 6.89
N SER A 198 16.10 4.10 7.22
CA SER A 198 14.92 4.24 8.06
C SER A 198 13.65 3.78 7.35
N GLY A 199 13.46 4.21 6.10
CA GLY A 199 12.36 3.80 5.23
C GLY A 199 12.36 2.30 4.95
N ILE A 200 13.53 1.69 4.72
CA ILE A 200 13.64 0.23 4.53
C ILE A 200 13.20 -0.52 5.79
N ARG A 201 13.65 -0.11 6.98
CA ARG A 201 13.22 -0.72 8.24
C ARG A 201 11.73 -0.57 8.48
N PHE A 202 11.17 0.59 8.13
CA PHE A 202 9.74 0.83 8.19
C PHE A 202 8.98 -0.15 7.28
N LEU A 203 9.39 -0.26 6.00
CA LEU A 203 8.79 -1.21 5.05
C LEU A 203 8.87 -2.67 5.50
N GLN A 204 10.04 -3.10 5.99
CA GLN A 204 10.24 -4.44 6.54
C GLN A 204 9.21 -4.79 7.61
N ARG A 205 8.98 -3.85 8.53
CA ARG A 205 8.01 -4.01 9.61
C ARG A 205 6.57 -4.06 9.09
N GLU A 206 6.16 -3.11 8.25
CA GLU A 206 4.77 -3.01 7.80
C GLU A 206 4.36 -4.11 6.81
N LEU A 207 5.31 -4.59 6.01
CA LEU A 207 5.09 -5.68 5.05
C LEU A 207 5.42 -7.07 5.62
N GLY A 208 6.00 -7.16 6.82
CA GLY A 208 6.44 -8.43 7.41
C GLY A 208 7.58 -9.08 6.62
N LEU A 209 8.38 -8.28 5.90
CA LEU A 209 9.48 -8.76 5.07
C LEU A 209 10.76 -8.83 5.89
N LYS A 210 11.41 -10.00 5.87
CA LYS A 210 12.76 -10.21 6.40
C LYS A 210 13.76 -9.95 5.28
N ASP A 211 14.93 -9.41 5.61
CA ASP A 211 16.08 -9.29 4.69
C ASP A 211 15.86 -8.48 3.39
N LEU A 212 15.02 -7.44 3.44
CA LEU A 212 14.99 -6.39 2.40
C LEU A 212 16.36 -5.68 2.37
N GLN A 213 17.19 -6.02 1.38
CA GLN A 213 18.46 -5.34 1.15
C GLN A 213 18.31 -4.23 0.12
N ASN A 214 19.04 -3.13 0.30
CA ASN A 214 19.07 -2.06 -0.68
C ASN A 214 19.91 -2.47 -1.89
N SER A 215 19.28 -3.09 -2.88
CA SER A 215 19.87 -3.38 -4.18
C SER A 215 19.57 -2.22 -5.15
N SER A 216 19.96 -1.00 -4.78
CA SER A 216 19.81 0.19 -5.63
C SER A 216 20.72 0.13 -6.84
N ILE A 217 20.21 -0.45 -7.92
CA ILE A 217 20.74 -0.26 -9.26
C ILE A 217 19.66 0.44 -10.08
N THR A 218 19.75 1.76 -10.15
CA THR A 218 18.78 2.56 -10.91
C THR A 218 19.15 2.54 -12.39
N THR A 219 18.21 2.08 -13.20
CA THR A 219 18.15 2.38 -14.63
C THR A 219 17.66 3.82 -14.80
N PRO A 220 18.40 4.69 -15.51
CA PRO A 220 18.01 6.09 -15.67
C PRO A 220 16.77 6.30 -16.55
N GLU A 221 16.45 5.33 -17.42
CA GLU A 221 15.30 5.41 -18.32
C GLU A 221 14.04 4.88 -17.62
N ARG A 222 13.07 5.78 -17.43
CA ARG A 222 11.76 5.52 -16.84
C ARG A 222 10.69 6.12 -17.73
N GLY A 223 9.51 5.50 -17.75
CA GLY A 223 8.39 5.93 -18.58
C GLY A 223 7.52 4.77 -19.03
N ILE A 224 6.74 4.99 -20.07
CA ILE A 224 5.89 3.95 -20.69
C ILE A 224 6.43 3.64 -22.08
N GLN A 225 6.59 2.36 -22.38
CA GLN A 225 6.90 1.88 -23.72
C GLN A 225 5.76 0.98 -24.22
N LEU A 226 5.04 1.46 -25.24
CA LEU A 226 3.78 0.85 -25.70
C LEU A 226 3.98 -0.35 -26.64
N ASP A 227 5.12 -0.40 -27.33
CA ASP A 227 5.45 -1.36 -28.38
C ASP A 227 6.55 -2.35 -27.96
N ALA A 228 6.77 -2.48 -26.65
CA ALA A 228 7.74 -3.41 -26.11
C ALA A 228 7.40 -4.86 -26.50
N THR A 229 8.44 -5.59 -26.92
CA THR A 229 8.37 -7.02 -27.21
C THR A 229 9.36 -7.75 -26.31
N LEU A 230 8.93 -8.87 -25.74
CA LEU A 230 9.78 -9.76 -24.97
C LEU A 230 9.78 -11.14 -25.59
N GLU A 231 10.87 -11.88 -25.40
CA GLU A 231 11.00 -13.27 -25.80
C GLU A 231 11.35 -14.15 -24.59
N PRO A 232 11.07 -15.47 -24.62
CA PRO A 232 11.48 -16.39 -23.57
C PRO A 232 12.98 -16.25 -23.24
N GLY A 233 13.32 -16.05 -21.97
CA GLY A 233 14.68 -15.79 -21.50
C GLY A 233 15.03 -14.31 -21.33
N SER A 234 14.21 -13.37 -21.82
CA SER A 234 14.39 -11.93 -21.57
C SER A 234 14.29 -11.59 -20.08
N ALA A 235 15.02 -10.56 -19.65
CA ALA A 235 14.85 -10.02 -18.30
C ALA A 235 13.51 -9.27 -18.18
N LEU A 236 12.83 -9.46 -17.05
CA LEU A 236 11.54 -8.84 -16.74
C LEU A 236 11.60 -8.19 -15.36
N GLY A 237 11.00 -7.01 -15.22
CA GLY A 237 10.74 -6.40 -13.93
C GLY A 237 9.26 -6.41 -13.58
N VAL A 238 8.99 -6.49 -12.28
CA VAL A 238 7.65 -6.34 -11.71
C VAL A 238 7.76 -5.32 -10.59
N ALA A 239 6.90 -4.31 -10.57
CA ALA A 239 6.94 -3.29 -9.52
C ALA A 239 5.57 -3.05 -8.89
N ILE A 240 5.58 -2.68 -7.61
CA ILE A 240 4.42 -2.22 -6.83
C ILE A 240 4.49 -0.74 -6.49
N ILE A 241 5.69 -0.16 -6.45
CA ILE A 241 5.92 1.29 -6.40
C ILE A 241 6.82 1.67 -7.58
N TYR A 242 6.47 2.74 -8.29
CA TYR A 242 7.23 3.27 -9.42
C TYR A 242 7.34 4.81 -9.31
N GLY A 243 8.52 5.39 -9.54
CA GLY A 243 8.79 6.82 -9.35
C GLY A 243 10.03 7.07 -8.50
N ASP A 244 10.14 8.24 -7.85
CA ASP A 244 11.29 8.61 -7.01
C ASP A 244 11.61 7.56 -5.93
N PHE A 245 10.57 6.82 -5.53
CA PHE A 245 10.65 5.57 -4.81
C PHE A 245 10.26 4.41 -5.72
N SER A 246 10.96 3.29 -5.62
CA SER A 246 10.54 2.08 -6.33
C SER A 246 10.73 0.84 -5.47
N LEU A 247 9.79 -0.09 -5.60
CA LEU A 247 9.77 -1.37 -4.92
C LEU A 247 9.22 -2.41 -5.89
N GLY A 248 9.98 -3.47 -6.13
CA GLY A 248 9.67 -4.48 -7.12
C GLY A 248 10.63 -5.65 -7.07
N ALA A 249 10.60 -6.50 -8.08
CA ALA A 249 11.53 -7.60 -8.26
C ALA A 249 11.91 -7.72 -9.74
N THR A 250 13.04 -8.36 -10.00
CA THR A 250 13.44 -8.74 -11.37
C THR A 250 13.55 -10.26 -11.48
N GLY A 251 13.24 -10.75 -12.68
CA GLY A 251 13.33 -12.15 -13.04
C GLY A 251 13.44 -12.30 -14.55
N THR A 252 12.93 -13.42 -15.05
CA THR A 252 13.06 -13.85 -16.44
C THR A 252 11.71 -14.24 -17.02
N VAL A 253 11.48 -13.91 -18.28
CA VAL A 253 10.29 -14.34 -19.03
C VAL A 253 10.39 -15.82 -19.35
N THR A 254 9.39 -16.60 -18.96
CA THR A 254 9.28 -18.02 -19.26
C THR A 254 8.69 -18.26 -20.64
N ALA A 255 7.51 -17.69 -20.91
CA ALA A 255 6.78 -17.95 -22.13
C ALA A 255 6.01 -16.70 -22.58
N VAL A 256 5.83 -16.56 -23.89
CA VAL A 256 5.09 -15.47 -24.52
C VAL A 256 4.14 -16.05 -25.54
N ASP A 257 2.88 -15.64 -25.50
CA ASP A 257 1.85 -15.98 -26.48
C ASP A 257 1.07 -14.71 -26.86
N GLY A 258 1.42 -14.14 -28.02
CA GLY A 258 0.92 -12.83 -28.42
C GLY A 258 1.31 -11.75 -27.42
N LYS A 259 0.32 -11.21 -26.68
CA LYS A 259 0.53 -10.21 -25.61
C LYS A 259 0.61 -10.82 -24.21
N ARG A 260 0.27 -12.09 -24.05
CA ARG A 260 0.27 -12.76 -22.75
C ARG A 260 1.67 -13.28 -22.45
N LEU A 261 2.11 -13.15 -21.20
CA LEU A 261 3.38 -13.70 -20.75
C LEU A 261 3.26 -14.46 -19.44
N LEU A 262 4.24 -15.33 -19.21
CA LEU A 262 4.49 -16.04 -17.96
C LEU A 262 5.92 -15.76 -17.50
N ALA A 263 6.13 -15.61 -16.19
CA ALA A 263 7.46 -15.37 -15.62
C ALA A 263 7.58 -15.87 -14.17
N PHE A 264 8.80 -15.78 -13.63
CA PHE A 264 9.26 -16.16 -12.28
C PHE A 264 9.19 -17.66 -11.94
N GLY A 265 8.18 -18.38 -12.40
CA GLY A 265 7.98 -19.77 -11.98
C GLY A 265 7.65 -19.91 -10.49
N HIS A 266 7.48 -18.80 -9.76
CA HIS A 266 6.95 -18.73 -8.42
C HIS A 266 6.21 -17.42 -8.17
N SER A 267 5.47 -17.33 -7.06
CA SER A 267 4.80 -16.09 -6.67
C SER A 267 5.81 -15.01 -6.26
N PHE A 268 5.54 -13.75 -6.63
CA PHE A 268 6.24 -12.58 -6.12
C PHE A 268 5.73 -12.23 -4.71
N THR A 269 4.48 -11.81 -4.59
CA THR A 269 3.81 -11.50 -3.32
C THR A 269 2.76 -12.54 -2.92
N HIS A 270 2.37 -13.43 -3.85
CA HIS A 270 1.26 -14.37 -3.67
C HIS A 270 -0.09 -13.67 -3.40
N SER A 271 -0.32 -12.49 -4.02
CA SER A 271 -1.54 -11.69 -3.77
C SER A 271 -2.74 -12.07 -4.65
N GLY A 272 -2.67 -13.15 -5.42
CA GLY A 272 -3.78 -13.53 -6.29
C GLY A 272 -3.90 -12.61 -7.50
N ASN A 273 -5.12 -12.18 -7.84
CA ASN A 273 -5.35 -11.25 -8.95
C ASN A 273 -4.84 -9.85 -8.56
N VAL A 274 -3.92 -9.31 -9.35
CA VAL A 274 -3.12 -8.12 -9.02
C VAL A 274 -3.15 -7.09 -10.15
N ASN A 275 -2.63 -5.89 -9.87
CA ASN A 275 -2.46 -4.81 -10.84
C ASN A 275 -1.02 -4.28 -10.74
N TYR A 276 0.00 -5.14 -10.84
CA TYR A 276 1.39 -4.69 -10.70
C TYR A 276 1.92 -4.14 -12.02
N PHE A 277 2.87 -3.22 -11.91
CA PHE A 277 3.60 -2.73 -13.07
C PHE A 277 4.42 -3.87 -13.63
N MET A 278 4.26 -4.14 -14.93
CA MET A 278 5.22 -4.93 -15.67
C MET A 278 6.19 -3.98 -16.33
N THR A 279 7.48 -4.18 -16.09
CA THR A 279 8.53 -3.35 -16.67
C THR A 279 9.49 -4.20 -17.50
N ASP A 280 10.15 -3.57 -18.45
CA ASP A 280 11.42 -4.13 -18.91
C ASP A 280 12.43 -4.13 -17.74
N ALA A 281 13.52 -4.86 -17.89
CA ALA A 281 14.60 -4.86 -16.91
C ALA A 281 15.95 -4.87 -17.62
N SER A 282 16.85 -4.02 -17.13
CA SER A 282 18.24 -4.02 -17.59
C SER A 282 19.10 -4.75 -16.58
N VAL A 283 19.81 -5.75 -17.06
CA VAL A 283 20.87 -6.42 -16.30
C VAL A 283 22.13 -5.60 -16.45
N ILE A 284 22.85 -5.37 -15.37
CA ILE A 284 24.16 -4.70 -15.39
C ILE A 284 25.28 -5.73 -15.24
N GLY A 285 25.06 -6.71 -14.37
CA GLY A 285 26.02 -7.75 -14.10
C GLY A 285 25.49 -8.79 -13.12
N SER A 286 26.40 -9.59 -12.61
CA SER A 286 26.11 -10.66 -11.67
C SER A 286 27.15 -10.69 -10.57
N VAL A 287 26.72 -10.94 -9.35
CA VAL A 287 27.60 -11.17 -8.19
C VAL A 287 27.42 -12.60 -7.74
N SER A 288 28.51 -13.37 -7.79
CA SER A 288 28.50 -14.77 -7.37
C SER A 288 28.45 -14.88 -5.85
N GLY A 289 27.59 -15.77 -5.35
CA GLY A 289 27.52 -16.14 -3.94
C GLY A 289 28.20 -17.48 -3.71
N ILE A 290 28.96 -17.62 -2.62
CA ILE A 290 29.70 -18.87 -2.33
C ILE A 290 28.74 -20.00 -1.90
N THR A 291 27.56 -19.65 -1.38
CA THR A 291 26.60 -20.57 -0.78
C THR A 291 25.20 -20.50 -1.43
N GLY A 292 25.12 -20.13 -2.71
CA GLY A 292 23.83 -20.07 -3.44
C GLY A 292 23.01 -18.81 -3.21
N ASN A 293 23.63 -17.78 -2.64
CA ASN A 293 23.08 -16.45 -2.44
C ASN A 293 23.57 -15.43 -3.50
N GLY A 294 23.95 -15.90 -4.68
CA GLY A 294 24.36 -15.02 -5.77
C GLY A 294 23.18 -14.19 -6.30
N ILE A 295 23.45 -12.97 -6.77
CA ILE A 295 22.41 -12.02 -7.19
C ILE A 295 22.74 -11.44 -8.56
N LYS A 296 21.72 -11.35 -9.41
CA LYS A 296 21.73 -10.59 -10.64
C LYS A 296 21.52 -9.11 -10.34
N LEU A 297 22.49 -8.29 -10.70
CA LEU A 297 22.47 -6.85 -10.54
C LEU A 297 21.63 -6.26 -11.68
N ALA A 298 20.33 -6.03 -11.42
CA ALA A 298 19.39 -5.53 -12.42
C ALA A 298 18.51 -4.39 -11.87
N GLY A 299 18.08 -3.51 -12.78
CA GLY A 299 17.13 -2.44 -12.51
C GLY A 299 15.86 -2.57 -13.35
N ILE A 300 14.75 -2.04 -12.85
CA ILE A 300 13.47 -1.95 -13.57
C ILE A 300 13.44 -0.70 -14.46
N GLY A 301 13.06 -0.83 -15.73
CA GLY A 301 13.02 0.30 -16.66
C GLY A 301 11.59 0.77 -16.96
N HIS A 302 11.23 0.83 -18.24
CA HIS A 302 9.94 1.32 -18.72
C HIS A 302 8.80 0.40 -18.32
N ILE A 303 7.64 0.97 -18.05
CA ILE A 303 6.38 0.24 -17.91
C ILE A 303 5.95 -0.22 -19.30
N ILE A 304 5.85 -1.52 -19.47
CA ILE A 304 5.55 -2.20 -20.74
C ILE A 304 4.22 -2.98 -20.70
N GLY A 305 3.64 -3.13 -19.51
CA GLY A 305 2.45 -3.92 -19.33
C GLY A 305 1.91 -3.95 -17.91
N ARG A 306 1.04 -4.91 -17.66
CA ARG A 306 0.42 -5.18 -16.36
C ARG A 306 0.57 -6.64 -16.01
N VAL A 307 1.05 -6.92 -14.81
CA VAL A 307 0.95 -8.24 -14.19
C VAL A 307 -0.43 -8.33 -13.56
N ASN A 308 -1.21 -9.33 -13.97
CA ASN A 308 -2.59 -9.51 -13.53
C ASN A 308 -2.79 -10.77 -12.67
N GLN A 309 -1.83 -11.70 -12.66
CA GLN A 309 -1.87 -12.86 -11.78
C GLN A 309 -0.52 -13.03 -11.08
N ASP A 310 -0.56 -13.20 -9.77
CA ASP A 310 0.57 -13.57 -8.93
C ASP A 310 0.16 -14.77 -8.07
N ARG A 311 0.63 -15.96 -8.45
CA ARG A 311 0.25 -17.26 -7.85
C ARG A 311 1.50 -18.05 -7.51
N ASP A 312 1.35 -19.11 -6.73
CA ASP A 312 2.48 -19.99 -6.37
C ASP A 312 3.29 -20.48 -7.56
N SER A 313 2.63 -20.75 -8.69
CA SER A 313 3.27 -21.32 -9.86
C SER A 313 3.98 -20.28 -10.74
N GLY A 314 3.86 -18.99 -10.43
CA GLY A 314 4.44 -17.93 -11.24
C GLY A 314 3.60 -16.66 -11.28
N ILE A 315 4.02 -15.76 -12.15
CA ILE A 315 3.24 -14.58 -12.51
C ILE A 315 2.77 -14.67 -13.95
N ALA A 316 1.62 -14.06 -14.23
CA ALA A 316 1.13 -13.84 -15.57
C ALA A 316 0.83 -12.35 -15.79
N GLY A 317 0.99 -11.90 -17.03
CA GLY A 317 0.67 -10.53 -17.38
C GLY A 317 0.43 -10.32 -18.86
N ILE A 318 0.07 -9.08 -19.19
CA ILE A 318 -0.39 -8.68 -20.52
C ILE A 318 0.37 -7.41 -20.96
N LEU A 319 1.16 -7.54 -22.02
CA LEU A 319 1.89 -6.44 -22.66
C LEU A 319 0.93 -5.38 -23.22
N GLY A 320 1.29 -4.11 -23.05
CA GLY A 320 0.54 -2.96 -23.53
C GLY A 320 -0.79 -2.71 -22.80
N THR A 321 -1.03 -3.37 -21.67
CA THR A 321 -2.10 -3.00 -20.72
C THR A 321 -1.46 -2.42 -19.47
N PHE A 322 -2.10 -1.46 -18.80
CA PHE A 322 -1.47 -0.75 -17.68
C PHE A 322 -2.26 -0.94 -16.38
N PRO A 323 -1.57 -1.03 -15.24
CA PRO A 323 -2.25 -1.18 -13.96
C PRO A 323 -3.06 0.06 -13.60
N ALA A 324 -4.13 -0.14 -12.82
CA ALA A 324 -4.71 0.93 -12.04
C ALA A 324 -3.72 1.35 -10.95
N VAL A 325 -3.65 2.65 -10.67
CA VAL A 325 -2.60 3.22 -9.82
C VAL A 325 -3.11 4.31 -8.91
N VAL A 326 -2.41 4.51 -7.80
CA VAL A 326 -2.57 5.65 -6.90
C VAL A 326 -1.31 6.51 -6.95
N PRO A 327 -1.36 7.73 -7.51
CA PRO A 327 -0.26 8.67 -7.42
C PRO A 327 -0.17 9.22 -5.98
N ILE A 328 1.06 9.32 -5.47
CA ILE A 328 1.39 9.91 -4.18
C ILE A 328 2.44 10.98 -4.41
N THR A 329 2.10 12.21 -4.03
CA THR A 329 3.00 13.35 -4.08
C THR A 329 3.28 13.80 -2.66
N VAL A 330 4.56 13.81 -2.29
CA VAL A 330 5.01 14.21 -0.95
C VAL A 330 5.91 15.42 -1.08
N THR A 331 5.48 16.54 -0.51
CA THR A 331 6.28 17.77 -0.44
C THR A 331 6.75 17.94 1.00
N ILE A 332 8.06 18.03 1.18
CA ILE A 332 8.69 18.27 2.48
C ILE A 332 9.25 19.69 2.50
N HIS A 333 8.87 20.45 3.52
CA HIS A 333 9.37 21.79 3.80
C HIS A 333 10.16 21.79 5.11
N ASP A 334 11.48 21.97 5.01
CA ASP A 334 12.36 22.16 6.15
C ASP A 334 12.43 23.66 6.49
N ASN A 335 11.76 24.05 7.58
CA ASN A 335 11.70 25.44 8.01
C ASN A 335 13.04 25.97 8.53
N ALA A 336 13.92 25.11 9.04
CA ALA A 336 15.21 25.52 9.58
C ALA A 336 16.19 25.86 8.45
N LEU A 337 16.17 25.07 7.37
CA LEU A 337 17.01 25.28 6.20
C LEU A 337 16.33 26.12 5.10
N ASN A 338 15.04 26.43 5.26
CA ASN A 338 14.18 27.06 4.25
C ASN A 338 14.32 26.34 2.89
N LYS A 339 14.26 25.01 2.95
CA LYS A 339 14.43 24.12 1.80
C LYS A 339 13.12 23.38 1.57
N GLU A 340 12.77 23.19 0.31
CA GLU A 340 11.59 22.43 -0.09
C GLU A 340 11.98 21.38 -1.14
N GLU A 341 11.50 20.16 -0.96
CA GLU A 341 11.64 19.09 -1.95
C GLU A 341 10.32 18.35 -2.14
N THR A 342 10.01 18.03 -3.39
CA THR A 342 8.83 17.24 -3.76
C THR A 342 9.28 15.90 -4.33
N TYR A 343 8.67 14.84 -3.83
CA TYR A 343 8.85 13.46 -4.27
C TYR A 343 7.56 12.91 -4.83
N ASN A 344 7.65 12.15 -5.92
CA ASN A 344 6.52 11.53 -6.60
C ASN A 344 6.71 10.01 -6.68
N ALA A 345 5.70 9.28 -6.22
CA ALA A 345 5.59 7.85 -6.38
C ALA A 345 4.22 7.48 -6.93
N THR A 346 4.15 6.38 -7.64
CA THR A 346 2.91 5.79 -8.11
C THR A 346 2.85 4.36 -7.59
N ILE A 347 1.75 4.03 -6.92
CA ILE A 347 1.55 2.72 -6.30
C ILE A 347 0.54 1.92 -7.12
N ALA A 348 0.89 0.67 -7.43
CA ALA A 348 -0.04 -0.29 -8.03
C ALA A 348 -1.26 -0.47 -7.13
N TYR A 349 -2.47 -0.31 -7.68
CA TYR A 349 -3.68 -0.30 -6.87
C TYR A 349 -3.91 -1.65 -6.19
N ASN A 350 -3.87 -1.64 -4.86
CA ASN A 350 -4.19 -2.76 -3.97
C ASN A 350 -4.52 -2.19 -2.58
N GLU A 351 -5.76 -2.32 -2.14
CA GLU A 351 -6.26 -1.74 -0.88
C GLU A 351 -5.49 -2.19 0.37
N ASN A 352 -4.89 -3.39 0.33
CA ASN A 352 -4.07 -3.91 1.44
C ASN A 352 -2.65 -3.33 1.46
N LEU A 353 -2.15 -2.85 0.32
CA LEU A 353 -0.79 -2.34 0.18
C LEU A 353 -0.75 -0.81 0.21
N ILE A 354 -1.74 -0.11 -0.35
CA ILE A 354 -1.77 1.35 -0.46
C ILE A 354 -1.52 2.04 0.90
N PRO A 355 -2.20 1.68 2.02
CA PRO A 355 -1.95 2.34 3.31
C PRO A 355 -0.51 2.18 3.79
N LYS A 356 0.06 0.98 3.67
CA LYS A 356 1.41 0.64 4.14
C LYS A 356 2.48 1.30 3.28
N LEU A 357 2.36 1.18 1.97
CA LEU A 357 3.32 1.71 1.01
C LEU A 357 3.25 3.24 0.92
N GLY A 358 2.06 3.83 0.98
CA GLY A 358 1.89 5.29 1.00
C GLY A 358 2.48 5.93 2.25
N ALA A 359 2.26 5.30 3.41
CA ALA A 359 2.93 5.68 4.67
C ALA A 359 4.46 5.56 4.55
N ALA A 360 4.96 4.44 4.03
CA ALA A 360 6.40 4.25 3.85
C ALA A 360 7.04 5.30 2.95
N VAL A 361 6.39 5.64 1.81
CA VAL A 361 6.84 6.70 0.90
C VAL A 361 6.92 8.05 1.63
N ALA A 362 5.86 8.44 2.34
CA ALA A 362 5.81 9.71 3.07
C ALA A 362 6.85 9.78 4.20
N TYR A 363 7.01 8.69 4.96
CA TYR A 363 8.00 8.61 6.03
C TYR A 363 9.44 8.73 5.50
N THR A 364 9.72 8.03 4.40
CA THR A 364 11.05 8.01 3.77
C THR A 364 11.39 9.38 3.15
N ALA A 365 10.42 10.04 2.51
CA ALA A 365 10.63 11.40 2.01
C ALA A 365 11.02 12.36 3.14
N LEU A 366 10.33 12.29 4.28
CA LEU A 366 10.67 13.07 5.47
C LEU A 366 12.05 12.72 6.02
N SER A 367 12.35 11.43 6.22
CA SER A 367 13.63 11.01 6.85
C SER A 367 14.86 11.31 5.99
N LYS A 368 14.70 11.37 4.66
CA LYS A 368 15.78 11.77 3.75
C LYS A 368 16.15 13.24 3.85
N MET A 369 15.17 14.08 4.15
CA MET A 369 15.35 15.53 4.20
C MET A 369 15.66 16.03 5.61
N ALA A 370 15.08 15.41 6.63
CA ALA A 370 15.30 15.79 8.02
C ALA A 370 16.70 15.36 8.50
N ASP A 371 17.48 16.32 9.00
CA ASP A 371 18.77 16.04 9.66
C ASP A 371 18.62 15.14 10.91
N THR A 372 17.48 15.26 11.60
CA THR A 372 17.07 14.40 12.72
C THR A 372 15.55 14.31 12.80
N THR A 373 15.01 13.15 13.15
CA THR A 373 13.59 13.00 13.50
C THR A 373 13.36 12.94 15.01
N ALA A 374 14.42 12.93 15.82
CA ALA A 374 14.35 12.97 17.27
C ALA A 374 14.12 14.41 17.77
N GLU A 375 13.40 14.53 18.88
CA GLU A 375 13.08 15.80 19.57
C GLU A 375 12.56 16.92 18.64
N SER A 376 11.86 16.53 17.58
CA SER A 376 11.43 17.42 16.52
C SER A 376 9.91 17.55 16.46
N THR A 377 9.44 18.62 15.85
CA THR A 377 8.02 18.86 15.55
C THR A 377 7.78 18.70 14.06
N VAL A 378 6.73 17.96 13.69
CA VAL A 378 6.28 17.82 12.31
C VAL A 378 4.82 18.20 12.22
N GLU A 379 4.49 19.09 11.29
CA GLU A 379 3.13 19.33 10.83
C GLU A 379 2.91 18.56 9.53
N ILE A 380 1.91 17.69 9.51
CA ILE A 380 1.50 16.93 8.34
C ILE A 380 0.12 17.40 7.87
N ASP A 381 0.01 17.74 6.60
CA ASP A 381 -1.22 18.13 5.92
C ASP A 381 -1.40 17.25 4.69
N PHE A 382 -2.34 16.31 4.76
CA PHE A 382 -2.61 15.37 3.68
C PHE A 382 -4.02 15.55 3.11
N ASN A 383 -4.16 15.26 1.82
CA ASN A 383 -5.42 15.18 1.10
C ASN A 383 -5.50 13.88 0.31
N ILE A 384 -6.44 13.01 0.68
CA ILE A 384 -6.75 11.78 -0.05
C ILE A 384 -7.92 12.07 -0.99
N LYS A 385 -7.68 12.04 -2.30
CA LYS A 385 -8.70 12.21 -3.34
C LYS A 385 -9.40 10.86 -3.54
N THR A 386 -10.68 10.76 -3.15
CA THR A 386 -11.40 9.49 -3.12
C THR A 386 -12.92 9.65 -3.23
N ASN A 387 -13.61 8.64 -3.77
CA ASN A 387 -15.07 8.57 -3.77
C ASN A 387 -15.68 8.19 -2.40
N ALA A 388 -14.85 7.82 -1.41
CA ALA A 388 -15.29 7.48 -0.06
C ALA A 388 -16.00 8.63 0.68
N VAL A 389 -15.78 9.88 0.24
CA VAL A 389 -16.41 11.08 0.80
C VAL A 389 -17.11 11.86 -0.29
N ALA A 390 -18.27 12.44 0.04
CA ALA A 390 -19.15 13.10 -0.93
C ALA A 390 -18.50 14.31 -1.66
N ASN A 391 -17.54 14.98 -1.02
CA ASN A 391 -16.79 16.10 -1.59
C ASN A 391 -15.55 15.65 -2.40
N GLY A 392 -15.26 14.35 -2.46
CA GLY A 392 -14.11 13.82 -3.20
C GLY A 392 -12.75 13.94 -2.51
N GLU A 393 -12.69 14.58 -1.33
CA GLU A 393 -11.44 14.94 -0.66
C GLU A 393 -11.52 14.70 0.85
N LEU A 394 -10.70 13.76 1.34
CA LEU A 394 -10.48 13.53 2.76
C LEU A 394 -9.16 14.20 3.14
N ALA A 395 -9.27 15.42 3.65
CA ALA A 395 -8.13 16.25 4.03
C ALA A 395 -8.01 16.39 5.55
N ARG A 396 -6.77 16.36 6.05
CA ARG A 396 -6.47 16.57 7.47
C ARG A 396 -5.07 17.13 7.65
N LYS A 397 -5.00 18.12 8.55
CA LYS A 397 -3.77 18.80 8.95
C LYS A 397 -3.57 18.63 10.44
N ASN A 398 -2.41 18.15 10.90
CA ASN A 398 -2.15 17.91 12.32
C ASN A 398 -0.64 18.08 12.63
N MET A 399 -0.30 18.23 13.91
CA MET A 399 1.06 18.50 14.37
C MET A 399 1.50 17.49 15.42
N PHE A 400 2.72 16.99 15.30
CA PHE A 400 3.26 15.93 16.15
C PHE A 400 4.62 16.35 16.70
N TYR A 401 4.92 15.91 17.90
CA TYR A 401 6.23 16.03 18.52
C TYR A 401 6.57 14.67 19.12
N ASN A 402 7.81 14.25 18.95
CA ASN A 402 8.30 13.04 19.59
C ASN A 402 9.77 13.17 19.96
N THR A 403 10.16 12.55 21.08
CA THR A 403 11.54 12.58 21.55
C THR A 403 12.46 11.62 20.80
N THR A 404 11.90 10.60 20.14
CA THR A 404 12.68 9.54 19.47
C THR A 404 12.57 9.63 17.97
N ASP A 405 11.35 9.66 17.44
CA ASP A 405 11.10 9.70 16.00
C ASP A 405 9.71 10.29 15.73
N VAL A 406 9.68 11.59 15.40
CA VAL A 406 8.42 12.27 15.11
C VAL A 406 7.84 11.85 13.76
N GLY A 407 8.70 11.44 12.82
CA GLY A 407 8.28 11.02 11.48
C GLY A 407 7.39 9.78 11.54
N GLN A 408 7.80 8.76 12.30
CA GLN A 408 6.97 7.58 12.48
C GLN A 408 5.62 7.91 13.12
N VAL A 409 5.56 8.81 14.10
CA VAL A 409 4.30 9.17 14.77
C VAL A 409 3.38 9.97 13.85
N ALA A 410 3.91 10.93 13.11
CA ALA A 410 3.13 11.80 12.22
C ALA A 410 2.48 11.02 11.07
N ILE A 411 3.22 10.10 10.44
CA ILE A 411 2.73 9.32 9.30
C ILE A 411 1.62 8.32 9.67
N LEU A 412 1.52 7.91 10.95
CA LEU A 412 0.48 6.97 11.36
C LEU A 412 -0.93 7.52 11.15
N GLU A 413 -1.16 8.82 11.23
CA GLU A 413 -2.48 9.40 10.97
C GLU A 413 -2.85 9.32 9.48
N LEU A 414 -1.89 9.53 8.58
CA LEU A 414 -2.06 9.30 7.15
C LEU A 414 -2.39 7.81 6.88
N MET A 415 -1.65 6.90 7.52
CA MET A 415 -1.87 5.46 7.40
C MET A 415 -3.26 5.06 7.91
N GLN A 416 -3.70 5.61 9.04
CA GLN A 416 -5.05 5.40 9.57
C GLN A 416 -6.13 5.91 8.62
N ALA A 417 -5.94 7.10 8.02
CA ALA A 417 -6.87 7.65 7.04
C ALA A 417 -6.97 6.77 5.78
N LEU A 418 -5.83 6.31 5.24
CA LEU A 418 -5.80 5.40 4.10
C LEU A 418 -6.44 4.05 4.44
N ASN A 419 -6.14 3.46 5.61
CA ASN A 419 -6.78 2.24 6.08
C ASN A 419 -8.30 2.42 6.20
N LEU A 420 -8.75 3.56 6.72
CA LEU A 420 -10.17 3.86 6.83
C LEU A 420 -10.83 3.93 5.47
N VAL A 421 -10.22 4.62 4.49
CA VAL A 421 -10.72 4.68 3.11
C VAL A 421 -10.81 3.27 2.51
N CYS A 422 -9.77 2.46 2.64
CA CYS A 422 -9.70 1.07 2.15
C CYS A 422 -10.54 0.07 2.98
N SER A 423 -11.21 0.48 4.05
CA SER A 423 -11.98 -0.44 4.92
C SER A 423 -13.43 -0.64 4.51
N ASN A 424 -13.82 -0.15 3.33
CA ASN A 424 -15.19 -0.27 2.84
C ASN A 424 -15.51 -1.73 2.52
N THR A 425 -16.52 -2.29 3.19
CA THR A 425 -16.91 -3.69 3.01
C THR A 425 -17.92 -3.91 1.89
N LYS A 426 -18.46 -2.83 1.30
CA LYS A 426 -19.49 -2.91 0.25
C LYS A 426 -18.90 -2.89 -1.16
N GLU A 427 -17.86 -2.09 -1.36
CA GLU A 427 -17.19 -1.89 -2.66
C GLU A 427 -15.74 -1.44 -2.45
N GLU A 428 -14.89 -1.71 -3.43
CA GLU A 428 -13.51 -1.19 -3.47
C GLU A 428 -13.54 0.35 -3.56
N SER A 429 -12.71 1.01 -2.75
CA SER A 429 -12.63 2.46 -2.64
C SER A 429 -11.71 3.04 -3.71
N ASN A 430 -12.23 3.90 -4.58
CA ASN A 430 -11.40 4.57 -5.57
C ASN A 430 -10.53 5.63 -4.88
N ILE A 431 -9.21 5.53 -5.03
CA ILE A 431 -8.25 6.53 -4.58
C ILE A 431 -7.56 7.09 -5.83
N PHE A 432 -7.86 8.35 -6.14
CA PHE A 432 -7.35 9.03 -7.34
C PHE A 432 -5.98 9.66 -7.12
N GLY A 433 -5.60 9.88 -5.87
CA GLY A 433 -4.29 10.39 -5.49
C GLY A 433 -4.21 10.76 -4.02
N VAL A 434 -2.98 10.87 -3.53
CA VAL A 434 -2.67 11.26 -2.15
C VAL A 434 -1.63 12.37 -2.21
N ASP A 435 -2.04 13.58 -1.81
CA ASP A 435 -1.12 14.70 -1.66
C ASP A 435 -0.75 14.80 -0.17
N VAL A 436 0.55 14.88 0.13
CA VAL A 436 1.07 14.98 1.50
C VAL A 436 2.05 16.14 1.56
N ASN A 437 1.74 17.14 2.37
CA ASN A 437 2.63 18.26 2.67
C ASN A 437 3.12 18.11 4.10
N ILE A 438 4.43 18.12 4.30
CA ILE A 438 5.05 17.93 5.60
C ILE A 438 5.96 19.12 5.89
N SER A 439 5.65 19.86 6.94
CA SER A 439 6.51 20.92 7.46
C SER A 439 7.27 20.41 8.68
N PHE A 440 8.59 20.52 8.64
CA PHE A 440 9.49 20.00 9.67
C PHE A 440 10.20 21.14 10.42
N GLU A 441 10.33 21.00 11.73
CA GLU A 441 11.09 21.90 12.61
C GLU A 441 11.83 21.09 13.68
N ALA A 442 13.14 21.34 13.85
CA ALA A 442 13.95 20.73 14.91
C ALA A 442 13.69 21.33 16.32
N GLU A 443 12.63 22.13 16.49
CA GLU A 443 12.23 22.73 17.76
C GLU A 443 11.04 22.00 18.38
N ARG A 444 10.99 21.93 19.72
CA ARG A 444 9.83 21.44 20.47
C ARG A 444 8.73 22.50 20.52
N ARG A 445 7.60 22.25 19.85
CA ARG A 445 6.39 23.10 19.90
C ARG A 445 5.28 22.48 20.74
N THR A 446 5.53 22.32 22.03
CA THR A 446 4.48 21.92 23.00
C THR A 446 4.13 23.06 23.94
N ALA A 447 2.92 23.02 24.50
CA ALA A 447 2.47 23.93 25.54
C ALA A 447 1.62 23.20 26.59
N SER A 448 1.79 23.59 27.85
CA SER A 448 0.94 23.14 28.95
C SER A 448 -0.11 24.19 29.26
N ILE A 449 -1.34 23.78 29.48
CA ILE A 449 -2.39 24.61 30.05
C ILE A 449 -2.04 24.87 31.51
N ILE A 450 -1.93 26.15 31.91
CA ILE A 450 -1.66 26.54 33.31
C ILE A 450 -2.91 27.02 34.03
N SER A 451 -3.86 27.63 33.32
CA SER A 451 -5.13 28.06 33.90
C SER A 451 -6.25 28.10 32.86
N VAL A 452 -7.48 27.87 33.30
CA VAL A 452 -8.70 28.04 32.48
C VAL A 452 -9.71 28.85 33.29
N THR A 453 -10.00 30.06 32.82
CA THR A 453 -10.91 30.99 33.49
C THR A 453 -12.15 31.25 32.63
N PRO A 454 -13.34 30.80 33.06
CA PRO A 454 -14.59 31.18 32.41
C PRO A 454 -14.89 32.66 32.57
N GLU A 455 -15.39 33.30 31.50
CA GLU A 455 -15.87 34.69 31.57
C GLU A 455 -16.99 34.87 32.61
N LYS A 456 -17.84 33.84 32.76
CA LYS A 456 -18.86 33.77 33.81
C LYS A 456 -18.97 32.37 34.40
N LYS A 457 -19.21 32.31 35.71
CA LYS A 457 -19.36 31.05 36.46
C LYS A 457 -20.79 30.50 36.41
N SER A 458 -21.79 31.35 36.19
CA SER A 458 -23.20 30.97 36.12
C SER A 458 -23.69 31.07 34.67
N VAL A 459 -24.28 30.00 34.14
CA VAL A 459 -24.65 29.88 32.72
C VAL A 459 -26.01 29.22 32.54
N LYS A 460 -26.69 29.52 31.44
CA LYS A 460 -27.93 28.86 31.04
C LYS A 460 -27.66 27.80 29.97
N PRO A 461 -28.44 26.70 29.91
CA PRO A 461 -28.40 25.77 28.78
C PRO A 461 -28.56 26.49 27.44
N GLY A 462 -27.64 26.22 26.50
CA GLY A 462 -27.61 26.86 25.18
C GLY A 462 -26.86 28.19 25.12
N GLU A 463 -26.40 28.70 26.26
CA GLU A 463 -25.58 29.90 26.32
C GLU A 463 -24.14 29.59 25.88
N THR A 464 -23.57 30.47 25.07
CA THR A 464 -22.15 30.43 24.69
C THR A 464 -21.35 31.32 25.64
N ILE A 465 -20.22 30.81 26.12
CA ILE A 465 -19.25 31.56 26.94
C ILE A 465 -17.86 31.43 26.35
N ASN A 466 -16.99 32.40 26.69
CA ASN A 466 -15.57 32.29 26.40
C ASN A 466 -14.82 31.78 27.63
N LEU A 467 -13.94 30.81 27.39
CA LEU A 467 -12.95 30.33 28.36
C LEU A 467 -11.61 30.95 28.00
N THR A 468 -11.02 31.72 28.92
CA THR A 468 -9.65 32.20 28.77
C THR A 468 -8.70 31.09 29.21
N VAL A 469 -7.97 30.51 28.27
CA VAL A 469 -6.97 29.47 28.50
C VAL A 469 -5.60 30.12 28.48
N GLU A 470 -4.85 30.00 29.57
CA GLU A 470 -3.44 30.41 29.61
C GLU A 470 -2.57 29.21 29.28
N LEU A 471 -1.77 29.34 28.23
CA LEU A 471 -0.82 28.34 27.76
C LEU A 471 0.60 28.78 28.14
N GLN A 472 1.38 27.84 28.66
CA GLN A 472 2.82 27.99 28.89
C GLN A 472 3.54 27.17 27.81
N PRO A 473 3.95 27.78 26.68
CA PRO A 473 4.73 27.08 25.68
C PRO A 473 6.13 26.76 26.20
N TYR A 474 6.73 25.71 25.65
CA TYR A 474 8.06 25.26 26.06
C TYR A 474 9.10 26.38 25.88
N ARG A 475 9.67 26.86 26.98
CA ARG A 475 10.68 27.94 27.04
C ARG A 475 10.26 29.27 26.40
N LYS A 476 8.95 29.56 26.28
CA LYS A 476 8.42 30.84 25.79
C LYS A 476 7.51 31.50 26.84
N PRO A 477 7.20 32.80 26.74
CA PRO A 477 6.26 33.46 27.64
C PRO A 477 4.84 32.85 27.56
N VAL A 478 4.05 33.07 28.62
CA VAL A 478 2.64 32.63 28.65
C VAL A 478 1.83 33.35 27.56
N GLU A 479 0.99 32.59 26.87
CA GLU A 479 0.06 33.08 25.86
C GLU A 479 -1.39 32.83 26.29
N LYS A 480 -2.31 33.72 25.88
CA LYS A 480 -3.74 33.62 26.18
C LYS A 480 -4.53 33.24 24.94
N VAL A 481 -5.28 32.16 25.03
CA VAL A 481 -6.18 31.70 23.97
C VAL A 481 -7.62 31.79 24.46
N THR A 482 -8.50 32.34 23.62
CA THR A 482 -9.93 32.42 23.91
C THR A 482 -10.63 31.23 23.26
N LEU A 483 -11.24 30.38 24.08
CA LEU A 483 -11.90 29.15 23.65
C LEU A 483 -13.41 29.27 23.88
N PRO A 484 -14.21 29.43 22.82
CA PRO A 484 -15.66 29.49 22.97
C PRO A 484 -16.21 28.12 23.32
N TYR A 485 -17.20 28.08 24.22
CA TYR A 485 -17.90 26.88 24.62
C TYR A 485 -19.40 27.14 24.69
N THR A 486 -20.19 26.31 24.02
CA THR A 486 -21.65 26.37 24.11
C THR A 486 -22.18 25.29 25.03
N VAL A 487 -22.87 25.71 26.09
CA VAL A 487 -23.44 24.79 27.08
C VAL A 487 -24.52 23.92 26.40
N PRO A 488 -24.45 22.59 26.48
CA PRO A 488 -25.45 21.71 25.90
C PRO A 488 -26.86 22.05 26.39
N LEU A 489 -27.84 22.00 25.48
CA LEU A 489 -29.26 22.22 25.81
C LEU A 489 -29.80 21.17 26.79
N THR A 490 -29.13 20.02 26.88
CA THR A 490 -29.44 18.91 27.79
C THR A 490 -28.74 19.03 29.14
N ALA A 491 -27.93 20.07 29.36
CA ALA A 491 -27.22 20.26 30.63
C ALA A 491 -28.21 20.38 31.79
N ARG A 492 -28.00 19.56 32.83
CA ARG A 492 -28.83 19.58 34.04
C ARG A 492 -28.42 20.77 34.93
N GLN A 493 -29.37 21.25 35.72
CA GLN A 493 -29.10 22.25 36.75
C GLN A 493 -28.03 21.74 37.72
N GLY A 494 -27.05 22.59 38.07
CA GLY A 494 -25.96 22.26 38.98
C GLY A 494 -24.58 22.38 38.34
N ASN A 495 -23.59 21.73 38.93
CA ASN A 495 -22.20 21.83 38.48
C ASN A 495 -21.98 21.04 37.19
N LEU A 496 -21.51 21.72 36.15
CA LEU A 496 -21.03 21.15 34.90
C LEU A 496 -19.51 21.16 34.92
N ALA A 497 -18.91 19.98 35.07
CA ALA A 497 -17.46 19.82 34.93
C ALA A 497 -17.07 19.93 33.45
N LEU A 498 -16.03 20.69 33.18
CA LEU A 498 -15.42 20.82 31.86
C LEU A 498 -13.98 20.33 31.92
N GLU A 499 -13.57 19.57 30.90
CA GLU A 499 -12.19 19.17 30.66
C GLU A 499 -11.68 19.89 29.42
N ILE A 500 -10.50 20.49 29.52
CA ILE A 500 -9.83 21.22 28.46
C ILE A 500 -8.50 20.53 28.20
N HIS A 501 -8.25 20.12 26.96
CA HIS A 501 -7.08 19.33 26.61
C HIS A 501 -6.71 19.49 25.13
N GLY A 502 -5.57 18.90 24.75
CA GLY A 502 -5.20 18.69 23.34
C GLY A 502 -6.09 17.66 22.65
N GLY A 503 -6.29 17.78 21.34
CA GLY A 503 -7.17 16.87 20.60
C GLY A 503 -6.74 15.40 20.54
N ALA A 504 -5.49 15.07 20.86
CA ALA A 504 -5.05 13.68 21.06
C ALA A 504 -4.77 13.41 22.53
N LEU A 505 -5.75 12.83 23.22
CA LEU A 505 -5.55 12.28 24.56
C LEU A 505 -4.95 10.87 24.55
N VAL A 506 -4.68 10.30 23.37
CA VAL A 506 -3.93 9.04 23.26
C VAL A 506 -2.77 9.26 22.31
N PRO A 507 -1.52 9.29 22.82
CA PRO A 507 -0.32 9.18 21.99
C PRO A 507 -0.49 8.03 21.01
N VAL A 508 -0.21 8.22 19.71
CA VAL A 508 -0.56 7.25 18.66
C VAL A 508 0.02 5.86 18.95
N ASN A 509 1.18 5.79 19.59
CA ASN A 509 1.81 4.58 20.11
C ASN A 509 1.00 3.88 21.23
N GLN A 510 0.35 4.62 22.13
CA GLN A 510 -0.60 4.05 23.09
C GLN A 510 -1.90 3.63 22.41
N ALA A 511 -2.40 4.39 21.43
CA ALA A 511 -3.60 4.01 20.69
C ALA A 511 -3.37 2.72 19.89
N MET A 512 -2.18 2.56 19.30
CA MET A 512 -1.75 1.33 18.63
C MET A 512 -1.52 0.17 19.61
N ALA A 513 -0.89 0.41 20.77
CA ALA A 513 -0.75 -0.61 21.79
C ALA A 513 -2.12 -1.09 22.30
N MET A 514 -3.08 -0.18 22.47
CA MET A 514 -4.45 -0.51 22.86
C MET A 514 -5.24 -1.19 21.73
N ALA A 515 -5.00 -0.84 20.46
CA ALA A 515 -5.61 -1.51 19.31
C ALA A 515 -5.05 -2.93 19.12
N ASN A 516 -3.72 -3.11 19.20
CA ASN A 516 -3.05 -4.41 19.12
C ASN A 516 -3.38 -5.30 20.33
N ALA A 517 -3.68 -4.72 21.49
CA ALA A 517 -4.15 -5.44 22.67
C ALA A 517 -5.67 -5.66 22.70
N GLY A 518 -6.41 -5.27 21.65
CA GLY A 518 -7.88 -5.43 21.60
C GLY A 518 -8.67 -4.59 22.60
N LEU A 519 -8.04 -3.61 23.25
CA LEU A 519 -8.62 -2.73 24.27
C LEU A 519 -9.39 -1.55 23.69
N ILE A 520 -9.12 -1.15 22.45
CA ILE A 520 -10.00 -0.30 21.65
C ILE A 520 -10.80 -1.22 20.75
N THR A 521 -12.00 -1.58 21.18
CA THR A 521 -12.96 -2.22 20.29
C THR A 521 -13.47 -1.13 19.35
N ALA A 522 -13.09 -1.21 18.07
CA ALA A 522 -13.82 -0.50 17.04
C ALA A 522 -15.30 -0.93 17.20
N ASP A 523 -16.18 0.02 17.49
CA ASP A 523 -17.60 -0.24 17.63
C ASP A 523 -18.10 -0.83 16.30
N SER A 524 -18.21 -2.15 16.24
CA SER A 524 -18.43 -2.93 15.03
C SER A 524 -19.78 -2.63 14.39
N ASN A 525 -20.65 -1.90 15.10
CA ASN A 525 -21.97 -1.47 14.65
C ASN A 525 -21.98 -0.13 13.88
N LYS A 526 -20.85 0.60 13.79
CA LYS A 526 -20.81 1.88 13.06
C LYS A 526 -20.69 1.68 11.55
N SER A 527 -21.50 2.42 10.79
CA SER A 527 -21.41 2.46 9.33
C SER A 527 -20.07 3.02 8.87
N TYR A 528 -19.63 2.65 7.67
CA TYR A 528 -18.40 3.15 7.04
C TYR A 528 -18.38 4.69 6.99
N GLU A 529 -19.50 5.28 6.59
CA GLU A 529 -19.69 6.72 6.49
C GLU A 529 -19.63 7.41 7.85
N ASP A 530 -20.10 6.74 8.91
CA ASP A 530 -20.00 7.25 10.28
C ASP A 530 -18.57 7.17 10.82
N LYS A 531 -17.81 6.11 10.51
CA LYS A 531 -16.39 6.00 10.87
C LYS A 531 -15.57 7.12 10.23
N ILE A 532 -15.81 7.44 8.95
CA ILE A 532 -15.15 8.59 8.28
C ILE A 532 -15.55 9.92 8.94
N LYS A 533 -16.84 10.15 9.18
CA LYS A 533 -17.31 11.37 9.85
C LYS A 533 -16.75 11.50 11.26
N GLU A 534 -16.53 10.40 11.96
CA GLU A 534 -15.93 10.36 13.29
C GLU A 534 -14.45 10.71 13.21
N PHE A 535 -13.69 10.07 12.32
CA PHE A 535 -12.29 10.42 12.07
C PHE A 535 -12.11 11.91 11.79
N LEU A 536 -12.92 12.49 10.89
CA LEU A 536 -12.89 13.92 10.57
C LEU A 536 -13.26 14.83 11.75
N LYS A 537 -13.99 14.30 12.74
CA LYS A 537 -14.33 15.04 13.97
C LYS A 537 -13.34 14.83 15.10
N THR A 538 -12.43 13.86 15.03
CA THR A 538 -11.40 13.66 16.05
C THR A 538 -10.55 14.92 16.19
N GLY A 539 -10.28 15.34 17.43
CA GLY A 539 -9.46 16.52 17.70
C GLY A 539 -8.05 16.39 17.11
N LYS A 540 -7.47 17.53 16.70
CA LYS A 540 -6.06 17.60 16.27
C LYS A 540 -5.17 17.88 17.48
N ASN A 541 -3.91 17.46 17.45
CA ASN A 541 -2.97 17.63 18.57
C ASN A 541 -2.69 19.12 18.87
N ASN A 542 -2.74 19.94 17.83
CA ASN A 542 -2.65 21.40 17.89
C ASN A 542 -4.02 22.08 18.01
N GLN A 543 -5.00 21.41 18.62
CA GLN A 543 -6.27 22.02 19.00
C GLN A 543 -6.45 21.97 20.51
N LEU A 544 -6.92 23.08 21.07
CA LEU A 544 -7.59 23.07 22.35
C LEU A 544 -9.04 22.62 22.14
N VAL A 545 -9.45 21.61 22.90
CA VAL A 545 -10.79 21.04 22.89
C VAL A 545 -11.41 21.19 24.27
N VAL A 546 -12.69 21.54 24.34
CA VAL A 546 -13.48 21.47 25.59
C VAL A 546 -14.52 20.38 25.49
N GLU A 547 -14.48 19.48 26.47
CA GLU A 547 -15.45 18.41 26.67
C GLU A 547 -16.11 18.51 28.04
N VAL A 548 -17.27 17.88 28.19
CA VAL A 548 -17.93 17.75 29.49
C VAL A 548 -17.25 16.61 30.26
N GLY A 549 -16.82 16.86 31.48
CA GLY A 549 -16.15 15.86 32.32
C GLY A 549 -17.02 14.61 32.51
N GLY A 550 -16.44 13.43 32.27
CA GLY A 550 -17.13 12.14 32.25
C GLY A 550 -17.73 11.73 30.90
N ALA A 551 -17.53 12.51 29.82
CA ALA A 551 -18.06 12.16 28.49
C ALA A 551 -17.40 10.93 27.84
N ASN A 552 -16.21 10.54 28.29
CA ASN A 552 -15.45 9.39 27.78
C ASN A 552 -15.72 8.06 28.52
N GLU A 553 -16.71 8.00 29.43
CA GLU A 553 -17.20 6.71 29.91
C GLU A 553 -18.05 6.03 28.81
N PRO A 554 -17.79 4.75 28.47
CA PRO A 554 -18.57 4.04 27.47
C PRO A 554 -20.05 3.99 27.89
N LYS A 555 -20.90 4.72 27.16
CA LYS A 555 -22.33 4.79 27.41
C LYS A 555 -23.04 3.60 26.78
N THR A 556 -24.02 3.02 27.49
CA THR A 556 -24.87 1.96 26.92
C THR A 556 -25.81 2.51 25.85
N GLU A 557 -26.21 1.68 24.89
CA GLU A 557 -27.11 2.06 23.78
C GLU A 557 -28.43 2.71 24.27
N LYS A 558 -28.94 2.27 25.41
CA LYS A 558 -30.11 2.85 26.08
C LYS A 558 -29.88 4.29 26.55
N GLN A 559 -28.70 4.59 27.09
CA GLN A 559 -28.31 5.93 27.53
C GLN A 559 -28.15 6.87 26.32
N ILE A 560 -27.53 6.39 25.23
CA ILE A 560 -27.38 7.14 23.98
C ILE A 560 -28.76 7.49 23.38
N ARG A 561 -29.68 6.51 23.28
CA ARG A 561 -31.05 6.75 22.79
C ARG A 561 -31.83 7.73 23.66
N GLN A 562 -31.66 7.66 24.99
CA GLN A 562 -32.29 8.60 25.91
C GLN A 562 -31.73 10.02 25.77
N GLU A 563 -30.41 10.19 25.63
CA GLU A 563 -29.78 11.49 25.39
C GLU A 563 -30.21 12.09 24.06
N ILE A 564 -30.27 11.30 22.98
CA ILE A 564 -30.77 11.74 21.67
C ILE A 564 -32.25 12.17 21.75
N ALA A 565 -33.08 11.40 22.44
CA ALA A 565 -34.50 11.74 22.63
C ALA A 565 -34.69 13.01 23.48
N GLN A 566 -33.88 13.19 24.53
CA GLN A 566 -33.87 14.40 25.35
C GLN A 566 -33.36 15.61 24.56
N ALA A 567 -32.31 15.46 23.77
CA ALA A 567 -31.77 16.51 22.91
C ALA A 567 -32.79 16.95 21.85
N LYS A 568 -33.50 16.00 21.20
CA LYS A 568 -34.58 16.30 20.25
C LYS A 568 -35.75 17.02 20.94
N ARG A 569 -36.15 16.60 22.14
CA ARG A 569 -37.21 17.27 22.93
C ARG A 569 -36.80 18.67 23.37
N ALA A 570 -35.56 18.86 23.80
CA ALA A 570 -35.01 20.16 24.17
C ALA A 570 -34.95 21.09 22.96
N GLN A 571 -34.43 20.62 21.80
CA GLN A 571 -34.43 21.39 20.54
C GLN A 571 -35.85 21.77 20.09
N ALA A 572 -36.83 20.88 20.22
CA ALA A 572 -38.23 21.19 19.87
C ALA A 572 -38.83 22.26 20.80
N ARG A 573 -38.51 22.22 22.10
CA ARG A 573 -38.91 23.25 23.08
C ARG A 573 -38.30 24.62 22.77
N LEU A 574 -37.05 24.65 22.34
CA LEU A 574 -36.31 25.89 22.04
C LEU A 574 -36.67 26.50 20.70
N LYS A 575 -36.97 25.67 19.67
CA LYS A 575 -37.61 26.14 18.43
C LYS A 575 -38.94 26.83 18.69
N LYS A 576 -39.74 26.33 19.64
CA LYS A 576 -40.99 27.00 20.08
C LYS A 576 -40.73 28.30 20.86
N ALA A 577 -39.54 28.47 21.46
CA ALA A 577 -39.15 29.66 22.21
C ALA A 577 -38.34 30.68 21.39
N GLY A 578 -38.15 30.46 20.08
CA GLY A 578 -37.39 31.38 19.21
C GLY A 578 -35.88 31.37 19.42
N ILE A 579 -35.34 30.43 20.20
CA ILE A 579 -33.90 30.35 20.52
C ILE A 579 -33.22 29.43 19.50
N SER A 580 -32.43 30.02 18.60
CA SER A 580 -31.61 29.30 17.61
C SER A 580 -30.26 28.92 18.22
N SER A 581 -29.96 27.63 18.32
CA SER A 581 -28.61 27.17 18.69
C SER A 581 -27.65 27.38 17.51
N LYS A 582 -26.85 28.45 17.54
CA LYS A 582 -25.66 28.52 16.68
C LYS A 582 -24.72 27.40 17.12
N LYS A 583 -24.36 26.53 16.18
CA LYS A 583 -23.39 25.45 16.41
C LYS A 583 -22.00 26.10 16.43
N VAL A 584 -21.50 26.43 17.61
CA VAL A 584 -20.13 26.92 17.80
C VAL A 584 -19.23 25.70 17.95
N ASP A 585 -18.10 25.69 17.26
CA ASP A 585 -17.12 24.62 17.39
C ASP A 585 -16.41 24.79 18.74
N ASN A 586 -16.43 23.77 19.60
CA ASN A 586 -15.80 23.82 20.93
C ASN A 586 -14.29 23.55 20.84
N LYS A 587 -13.67 24.01 19.75
CA LYS A 587 -12.28 23.73 19.37
C LYS A 587 -11.62 24.99 18.84
N VAL A 588 -10.37 25.22 19.20
CA VAL A 588 -9.55 26.31 18.67
C VAL A 588 -8.18 25.78 18.32
N ASP A 589 -7.73 26.08 17.10
CA ASP A 589 -6.38 25.74 16.64
C ASP A 589 -5.34 26.58 17.41
N THR A 590 -4.20 25.96 17.71
CA THR A 590 -3.05 26.58 18.38
C THR A 590 -1.79 26.32 17.58
N ASN A 591 -0.75 27.10 17.87
CA ASN A 591 0.59 26.89 17.30
C ASN A 591 1.40 25.83 18.07
N TYR A 592 0.77 25.08 18.99
CA TYR A 592 1.44 24.19 19.94
C TYR A 592 0.66 22.89 20.16
N ILE A 593 1.38 21.79 20.33
CA ILE A 593 0.80 20.54 20.83
C ILE A 593 0.51 20.69 22.32
N ILE A 594 -0.73 20.44 22.73
CA ILE A 594 -1.12 20.59 24.13
C ILE A 594 -0.82 19.29 24.89
N ASP A 595 0.02 19.38 25.93
CA ASP A 595 0.61 18.20 26.59
C ASP A 595 -0.01 17.82 27.95
N ASN A 596 -1.08 18.50 28.38
CA ASN A 596 -1.81 18.20 29.60
C ASN A 596 -3.33 18.43 29.48
N VAL A 597 -4.04 18.06 30.54
CA VAL A 597 -5.49 18.28 30.72
C VAL A 597 -5.70 19.22 31.89
N MET A 598 -6.61 20.18 31.73
CA MET A 598 -7.08 21.06 32.81
C MET A 598 -8.58 20.89 33.01
N ARG A 599 -9.04 21.00 34.25
CA ARG A 599 -10.46 20.93 34.59
C ARG A 599 -10.96 22.26 35.12
N THR A 600 -12.19 22.62 34.75
CA THR A 600 -12.91 23.75 35.34
C THR A 600 -14.37 23.39 35.55
N THR A 601 -15.13 24.24 36.24
CA THR A 601 -16.55 23.99 36.53
C THR A 601 -17.38 25.22 36.22
N LEU A 602 -18.58 24.99 35.69
CA LEU A 602 -19.63 25.99 35.53
C LEU A 602 -20.83 25.61 36.38
N SER A 603 -21.58 26.60 36.85
CA SER A 603 -22.88 26.41 37.50
C SER A 603 -23.98 26.65 36.49
N VAL A 604 -24.76 25.61 36.17
CA VAL A 604 -25.88 25.69 35.24
C VAL A 604 -27.15 26.10 35.99
N GLU A 605 -27.71 27.25 35.62
CA GLU A 605 -28.93 27.79 36.21
C GLU A 605 -30.18 27.02 35.76
N LYS A 606 -31.24 27.13 36.56
CA LYS A 606 -32.55 26.59 36.21
C LYS A 606 -33.18 27.47 35.11
N VAL A 607 -33.55 26.86 34.00
CA VAL A 607 -34.30 27.51 32.90
C VAL A 607 -35.74 27.77 33.32
#